data_AF-A0A151DW40-F1
#
_entry.id   AF-A0A151DW40-F1
#
_cell.length_a   1.000
_cell.length_b   1.000
_cell.length_c   1.000
_cell.angle_alpha   90.00
_cell.angle_beta   90.00
_cell.angle_gamma   90.00
#
_symmetry.space_group_name_H-M   'P 1'
#
loop_
_entity.id
_entity.type
_entity.pdbx_description
1 polymer ?
#
loop_
_entity_poly.entity_id
_entity_poly.type
_entity_poly.pdbx_seq_one_letter_code
_entity_poly.pdbx_strand_id
1 'polypeptide(L)'
;MIKKQIPHIFARLLYGSRFHAIRQSRGQQGIGISAVVLYGQLTTGKHAKITSKIQENQPAVLVELAIDTNKNRGEIQHQEIMHWEKHSGTRIEVCLKADYKRGKRFVYEYLQSTSIVNPHARLTFKEADGTEHVFERTADILPKKSKEIKPHPYGVELGTLIKMSKETNARKLASFLKNEFSSMGDRTANAVCDEAKLDRNLNPADMSREQFLSLHQAFKRVRIMTPPTVCLSPIGETLIRRSLKSETQEISPEFIFTATRPASVYSGNPFQVEVGIVYGGNLPKDKPIKILRFANRIPLLYQQGDCAVTTAIASIDWRRYGLDQPSGTGIPIGPAIFLTHIASTQIPYTSESKEAVADIEEIENEIKLAFREVARKVQMHINKKVRRVKTREKFDLITKILPEIAKKSAHMLNKSVPSLEKVITRIMDVIWIEDIVEYEKVRDKPVQMKLDVTNLSRQSDTKGWIAKSTIMVVNYKSKPQKFNLYALFPKNAVVGEVRPKPSKVTDSYIKWNLESIDPTNKIDIFFELAGLNKGDFDENDLYVQNINPSYVIGADKWEGE
;
A
#
# COMPACT_ATOMS: atom_id res chain seq x y z
N MET A 1 -4.28 -13.89 35.21
CA MET A 1 -4.11 -14.79 34.04
C MET A 1 -2.80 -14.55 33.27
N ILE A 2 -2.46 -13.31 32.88
CA ILE A 2 -1.29 -13.05 32.00
C ILE A 2 0.07 -13.38 32.64
N LYS A 3 0.27 -13.15 33.95
CA LYS A 3 1.53 -13.48 34.64
C LYS A 3 1.94 -14.95 34.48
N LYS A 4 0.97 -15.88 34.54
CA LYS A 4 1.18 -17.33 34.35
C LYS A 4 1.49 -17.71 32.90
N GLN A 5 1.21 -16.83 31.94
CA GLN A 5 1.42 -17.06 30.51
C GLN A 5 2.83 -16.67 30.06
N ILE A 6 3.55 -15.83 30.82
CA ILE A 6 4.89 -15.33 30.43
C ILE A 6 5.86 -16.51 30.12
N PRO A 7 6.03 -17.52 30.99
CA PRO A 7 6.95 -18.62 30.70
C PRO A 7 6.52 -19.44 29.47
N HIS A 8 5.21 -19.57 29.23
CA HIS A 8 4.72 -20.28 28.06
C HIS A 8 4.93 -19.48 26.76
N ILE A 9 4.78 -18.16 26.78
CA ILE A 9 4.95 -17.32 25.60
C ILE A 9 6.42 -17.20 25.20
N PHE A 10 7.32 -17.06 26.17
CA PHE A 10 8.72 -16.72 25.92
C PHE A 10 9.69 -17.90 26.01
N ALA A 11 9.30 -18.99 26.67
CA ALA A 11 10.19 -20.09 26.99
C ALA A 11 9.56 -21.48 26.72
N ARG A 12 8.60 -21.55 25.80
CA ARG A 12 8.07 -22.79 25.25
C ARG A 12 8.07 -22.74 23.73
N LEU A 13 8.70 -23.72 23.10
CA LEU A 13 8.66 -23.90 21.65
C LEU A 13 7.28 -24.40 21.25
N LEU A 14 6.83 -23.96 20.08
CA LEU A 14 5.52 -24.28 19.52
C LEU A 14 4.34 -23.89 20.43
N TYR A 15 4.48 -22.78 21.14
CA TYR A 15 3.40 -22.20 21.95
C TYR A 15 2.92 -20.88 21.36
N GLY A 16 1.61 -20.75 21.17
CA GLY A 16 1.03 -19.52 20.67
C GLY A 16 -0.47 -19.57 20.48
N SER A 17 -1.13 -18.45 20.69
CA SER A 17 -2.56 -18.27 20.37
C SER A 17 -2.87 -18.21 18.87
N ARG A 18 -1.87 -18.49 18.01
CA ARG A 18 -1.91 -18.29 16.56
C ARG A 18 -1.97 -19.61 15.76
N PHE A 19 -1.82 -20.76 16.43
CA PHE A 19 -1.82 -22.08 15.78
C PHE A 19 -3.19 -22.53 15.26
N HIS A 20 -4.26 -22.14 15.96
CA HIS A 20 -5.62 -22.59 15.65
C HIS A 20 -6.41 -21.56 14.84
N ALA A 21 -5.98 -20.30 14.87
CA ALA A 21 -6.73 -19.19 14.29
C ALA A 21 -6.23 -18.84 12.88
N ILE A 22 -7.06 -19.10 11.87
CA ILE A 22 -6.81 -18.69 10.49
C ILE A 22 -7.15 -17.19 10.37
N ARG A 23 -6.13 -16.36 10.55
CA ARG A 23 -6.20 -14.90 10.37
C ARG A 23 -4.84 -14.37 9.97
N GLN A 24 -4.82 -13.21 9.32
CA GLN A 24 -3.55 -12.54 9.03
C GLN A 24 -2.78 -12.27 10.32
N SER A 25 -1.52 -12.73 10.36
CA SER A 25 -0.59 -12.48 11.45
C SER A 25 0.85 -12.41 10.94
N ARG A 26 1.71 -11.72 11.70
CA ARG A 26 3.15 -11.60 11.39
C ARG A 26 3.89 -12.94 11.56
N GLY A 27 3.63 -13.65 12.66
CA GLY A 27 4.31 -14.93 12.97
C GLY A 27 3.33 -16.10 12.94
N GLN A 28 3.70 -17.18 12.24
CA GLN A 28 2.87 -18.38 12.03
C GLN A 28 3.03 -19.44 13.14
N GLN A 29 4.25 -19.91 13.42
CA GLN A 29 4.49 -21.12 14.21
C GLN A 29 4.84 -20.87 15.69
N GLY A 30 4.80 -19.62 16.19
CA GLY A 30 5.09 -19.35 17.62
C GLY A 30 6.51 -19.72 18.10
N ILE A 31 7.48 -19.92 17.21
CA ILE A 31 8.88 -20.28 17.55
C ILE A 31 9.74 -19.04 17.83
N GLY A 32 9.43 -17.91 17.19
CA GLY A 32 10.35 -16.79 17.03
C GLY A 32 11.00 -16.29 18.32
N ILE A 33 10.21 -15.88 19.32
CA ILE A 33 10.77 -15.31 20.54
C ILE A 33 11.45 -16.35 21.44
N SER A 34 10.89 -17.57 21.50
CA SER A 34 11.47 -18.69 22.24
C SER A 34 12.84 -19.09 21.68
N ALA A 35 13.02 -19.01 20.35
CA ALA A 35 14.31 -19.25 19.71
C ALA A 35 15.34 -18.18 20.07
N VAL A 36 14.94 -16.91 20.20
CA VAL A 36 15.85 -15.83 20.65
C VAL A 36 16.31 -16.07 22.08
N VAL A 37 15.39 -16.44 22.98
CA VAL A 37 15.72 -16.78 24.38
C VAL A 37 16.65 -17.98 24.43
N LEU A 38 16.36 -19.03 23.68
CA LEU A 38 17.20 -20.23 23.59
C LEU A 38 18.60 -19.90 23.08
N TYR A 39 18.70 -19.12 22.00
CA TYR A 39 19.99 -18.73 21.42
C TYR A 39 20.80 -17.86 22.39
N GLY A 40 20.15 -16.92 23.09
CA GLY A 40 20.80 -16.11 24.13
C GLY A 40 21.35 -16.96 25.27
N GLN A 41 20.55 -17.93 25.76
CA GLN A 41 20.95 -18.88 26.80
C GLN A 41 22.12 -19.76 26.34
N LEU A 42 22.06 -20.32 25.12
CA LEU A 42 23.12 -21.18 24.58
C LEU A 42 24.45 -20.43 24.36
N THR A 43 24.38 -19.17 23.93
CA THR A 43 25.58 -18.41 23.58
C THR A 43 26.23 -17.68 24.75
N THR A 44 25.44 -17.21 25.72
CA THR A 44 25.94 -16.38 26.83
C THR A 44 25.73 -16.99 28.22
N GLY A 45 24.88 -18.02 28.34
CA GLY A 45 24.48 -18.60 29.63
C GLY A 45 23.60 -17.68 30.49
N LYS A 46 23.27 -16.47 30.03
CA LYS A 46 22.45 -15.51 30.78
C LYS A 46 20.97 -15.74 30.54
N HIS A 47 20.18 -15.61 31.60
CA HIS A 47 18.72 -15.67 31.54
C HIS A 47 18.12 -14.45 30.83
N ALA A 48 17.01 -14.65 30.13
CA ALA A 48 16.26 -13.55 29.52
C ALA A 48 15.46 -12.80 30.58
N LYS A 49 15.52 -11.46 30.57
CA LYS A 49 14.78 -10.61 31.50
C LYS A 49 13.54 -10.06 30.84
N ILE A 50 12.38 -10.27 31.46
CA ILE A 50 11.09 -9.87 30.90
C ILE A 50 10.36 -9.03 31.94
N THR A 51 10.19 -7.74 31.63
CA THR A 51 9.42 -6.82 32.46
C THR A 51 8.07 -6.57 31.80
N SER A 52 6.96 -6.84 32.47
CA SER A 52 5.62 -6.59 31.91
C SER A 52 4.70 -5.88 32.91
N LYS A 53 3.96 -4.88 32.42
CA LYS A 53 2.95 -4.11 33.16
C LYS A 53 1.67 -4.02 32.34
N ILE A 54 0.56 -4.44 32.94
CA ILE A 54 -0.73 -4.60 32.25
C ILE A 54 -1.50 -3.27 32.20
N GLN A 55 -1.54 -2.55 33.34
CA GLN A 55 -2.28 -1.30 33.53
C GLN A 55 -1.52 -0.40 34.52
N GLU A 56 -1.83 0.89 34.54
CA GLU A 56 -1.13 1.89 35.35
C GLU A 56 -1.16 1.58 36.85
N ASN A 57 -2.34 1.16 37.34
CA ASN A 57 -2.59 0.84 38.74
C ASN A 57 -2.03 -0.53 39.18
N GLN A 58 -1.33 -1.25 38.30
CA GLN A 58 -0.73 -2.55 38.63
C GLN A 58 0.79 -2.44 38.60
N PRO A 59 1.50 -3.05 39.57
CA PRO A 59 2.94 -3.03 39.56
C PRO A 59 3.48 -3.89 38.41
N ALA A 60 4.66 -3.54 37.90
CA ALA A 60 5.32 -4.31 36.86
C ALA A 60 5.92 -5.59 37.46
N VAL A 61 5.92 -6.66 36.67
CA VAL A 61 6.57 -7.92 37.06
C VAL A 61 7.82 -8.10 36.21
N LEU A 62 8.95 -8.27 36.87
CA LEU A 62 10.20 -8.71 36.28
C LEU A 62 10.31 -10.22 36.45
N VAL A 63 10.52 -10.95 35.36
CA VAL A 63 10.72 -12.39 35.35
C VAL A 63 12.02 -12.69 34.63
N GLU A 64 12.93 -13.40 35.29
CA GLU A 64 14.12 -13.98 34.68
C GLU A 64 13.82 -15.42 34.27
N LEU A 65 13.96 -15.70 32.98
CA LEU A 65 13.51 -16.94 32.35
C LEU A 65 14.67 -17.69 31.68
N ALA A 66 14.67 -18.99 31.88
CA ALA A 66 15.46 -19.98 31.17
C ALA A 66 14.54 -20.97 30.45
N ILE A 67 15.05 -21.63 29.41
CA ILE A 67 14.38 -22.74 28.73
C ILE A 67 15.06 -24.04 29.16
N ASP A 68 14.27 -24.97 29.71
CA ASP A 68 14.66 -26.37 29.83
C ASP A 68 14.42 -27.05 28.47
N THR A 69 15.52 -27.39 27.78
CA THR A 69 15.50 -28.03 26.46
C THR A 69 14.95 -29.45 26.51
N ASN A 70 15.07 -30.16 27.63
CA ASN A 70 14.61 -31.54 27.76
C ASN A 70 13.08 -31.61 27.88
N LYS A 71 12.48 -30.71 28.66
CA LYS A 71 11.03 -30.67 28.89
C LYS A 71 10.29 -29.71 27.96
N ASN A 72 11.01 -28.89 27.19
CA ASN A 72 10.47 -27.78 26.40
C ASN A 72 9.54 -26.89 27.25
N ARG A 73 10.03 -26.45 28.40
CA ARG A 73 9.30 -25.59 29.34
C ARG A 73 10.19 -24.48 29.88
N GLY A 74 9.57 -23.34 30.14
CA GLY A 74 10.24 -22.22 30.77
C GLY A 74 10.40 -22.43 32.26
N GLU A 75 11.62 -22.27 32.74
CA GLU A 75 11.96 -22.23 34.17
C GLU A 75 12.12 -20.79 34.60
N ILE A 76 11.37 -20.41 35.65
CA ILE A 76 11.49 -19.10 36.28
C ILE A 76 12.61 -19.20 37.31
N GLN A 77 13.71 -18.48 37.09
CA GLN A 77 14.83 -18.44 38.02
C GLN A 77 14.62 -17.39 39.09
N HIS A 78 14.10 -16.23 38.67
CA HIS A 78 13.85 -15.11 39.56
C HIS A 78 12.57 -14.37 39.15
N GLN A 79 11.81 -13.89 40.13
CA GLN A 79 10.61 -13.11 39.92
C GLN A 79 10.54 -11.99 40.95
N GLU A 80 10.45 -10.76 40.48
CA GLU A 80 10.37 -9.56 41.31
C GLU A 80 9.22 -8.66 40.85
N ILE A 81 8.68 -7.88 41.78
CA ILE A 81 7.69 -6.84 41.51
C ILE A 81 8.41 -5.50 41.58
N MET A 82 8.38 -4.73 40.50
CA MET A 82 9.05 -3.44 40.41
C MET A 82 8.09 -2.32 39.99
N HIS A 83 8.40 -1.09 40.39
CA HIS A 83 7.70 0.08 39.88
C HIS A 83 8.20 0.42 38.47
N TRP A 84 7.28 0.67 37.54
CA TRP A 84 7.59 1.10 36.18
C TRP A 84 6.71 2.30 35.83
N GLU A 85 7.35 3.41 35.46
CA GLU A 85 6.68 4.70 35.19
C GLU A 85 5.69 4.66 34.02
N LYS A 86 5.83 3.71 33.08
CA LYS A 86 4.92 3.61 31.93
C LYS A 86 3.54 3.13 32.35
N HIS A 87 2.48 3.60 31.68
CA HIS A 87 1.10 3.14 31.90
C HIS A 87 0.95 1.62 31.69
N SER A 88 1.50 1.09 30.59
CA SER A 88 1.48 -0.34 30.27
C SER A 88 2.58 -0.68 29.25
N GLY A 89 3.01 -1.94 29.21
CA GLY A 89 3.95 -2.41 28.20
C GLY A 89 4.65 -3.72 28.56
N THR A 90 5.53 -4.14 27.67
CA THR A 90 6.44 -5.28 27.90
C THR A 90 7.82 -4.92 27.36
N ARG A 91 8.85 -5.12 28.18
CA ARG A 91 10.27 -4.96 27.86
C ARG A 91 10.92 -6.34 27.92
N ILE A 92 11.72 -6.64 26.91
CA ILE A 92 12.42 -7.91 26.77
C ILE A 92 13.90 -7.59 26.60
N GLU A 93 14.74 -8.21 27.42
CA GLU A 93 16.19 -8.09 27.34
C GLU A 93 16.79 -9.48 27.23
N VAL A 94 17.59 -9.68 26.18
CA VAL A 94 18.29 -10.93 25.93
C VAL A 94 19.73 -10.61 25.60
N CYS A 95 20.66 -11.23 26.32
CA CYS A 95 22.08 -11.19 25.98
C CYS A 95 22.37 -12.32 24.99
N LEU A 96 22.98 -11.97 23.86
CA LEU A 96 23.35 -12.92 22.81
C LEU A 96 24.73 -12.58 22.24
N LYS A 97 25.43 -13.59 21.72
CA LYS A 97 26.68 -13.39 20.98
C LYS A 97 26.35 -13.19 19.50
N ALA A 98 26.61 -12.00 18.95
CA ALA A 98 26.41 -11.69 17.53
C ALA A 98 27.43 -10.64 17.02
N ASP A 99 27.61 -10.59 15.70
CA ASP A 99 28.42 -9.56 15.02
C ASP A 99 27.55 -8.36 14.59
N TYR A 100 27.48 -7.36 15.46
CA TYR A 100 26.72 -6.15 15.19
C TYR A 100 27.36 -5.25 14.11
N LYS A 101 28.69 -5.28 13.93
CA LYS A 101 29.37 -4.37 12.98
C LYS A 101 28.93 -4.64 11.55
N ARG A 102 28.82 -5.91 11.17
CA ARG A 102 28.30 -6.32 9.86
C ARG A 102 26.78 -6.18 9.77
N GLY A 103 26.08 -6.42 10.88
CA GLY A 103 24.62 -6.41 10.97
C GLY A 103 23.97 -5.02 11.03
N LYS A 104 24.71 -3.98 11.41
CA LYS A 104 24.21 -2.62 11.68
C LYS A 104 23.29 -2.10 10.58
N ARG A 105 23.74 -2.17 9.32
CA ARG A 105 22.98 -1.73 8.16
C ARG A 105 21.65 -2.47 8.00
N PHE A 106 21.65 -3.78 8.20
CA PHE A 106 20.45 -4.61 8.03
C PHE A 106 19.40 -4.34 9.10
N VAL A 107 19.83 -4.09 10.35
CA VAL A 107 18.90 -3.71 11.43
C VAL A 107 18.26 -2.36 11.13
N TYR A 108 19.04 -1.39 10.67
CA TYR A 108 18.53 -0.09 10.25
C TYR A 108 17.54 -0.22 9.07
N GLU A 109 17.92 -0.92 7.99
CA GLU A 109 17.04 -1.15 6.83
C GLU A 109 15.76 -1.90 7.21
N TYR A 110 15.81 -2.83 8.17
CA TYR A 110 14.64 -3.55 8.68
C TYR A 110 13.67 -2.61 9.41
N LEU A 111 14.19 -1.76 10.31
CA LEU A 111 13.37 -0.82 11.08
C LEU A 111 12.80 0.29 10.18
N GLN A 112 13.61 0.79 9.25
CA GLN A 112 13.19 1.72 8.21
C GLN A 112 12.07 1.11 7.34
N SER A 113 12.24 -0.13 6.87
CA SER A 113 11.19 -0.78 6.07
C SER A 113 9.94 -1.07 6.91
N THR A 114 10.11 -1.32 8.21
CA THR A 114 8.99 -1.53 9.15
C THR A 114 8.19 -0.26 9.40
N SER A 115 8.82 0.93 9.43
CA SER A 115 8.12 2.22 9.56
C SER A 115 7.23 2.47 8.34
N ILE A 116 7.72 2.19 7.13
CA ILE A 116 6.96 2.36 5.87
C ILE A 116 5.64 1.58 5.92
N VAL A 117 5.68 0.33 6.37
CA VAL A 117 4.47 -0.53 6.35
C VAL A 117 3.59 -0.37 7.59
N ASN A 118 4.11 0.26 8.65
CA ASN A 118 3.36 0.52 9.87
C ASN A 118 3.34 2.03 10.19
N PRO A 119 2.64 2.86 9.38
CA PRO A 119 2.63 4.32 9.55
C PRO A 119 2.04 4.79 10.88
N HIS A 120 1.34 3.93 11.59
CA HIS A 120 0.75 4.19 12.91
C HIS A 120 1.72 3.96 14.07
N ALA A 121 2.87 3.36 13.81
CA ALA A 121 3.86 3.06 14.84
C ALA A 121 4.94 4.14 14.84
N ARG A 122 5.36 4.56 16.04
CA ARG A 122 6.59 5.31 16.26
C ARG A 122 7.68 4.33 16.69
N LEU A 123 8.81 4.33 15.99
CA LEU A 123 9.94 3.45 16.29
C LEU A 123 11.12 4.30 16.74
N THR A 124 11.79 3.85 17.81
CA THR A 124 13.02 4.47 18.31
C THR A 124 14.09 3.42 18.36
N PHE A 125 15.15 3.64 17.59
CA PHE A 125 16.30 2.75 17.51
C PHE A 125 17.50 3.42 18.17
N LYS A 126 17.99 2.82 19.26
CA LYS A 126 19.19 3.27 19.96
C LYS A 126 20.31 2.31 19.67
N GLU A 127 21.35 2.80 19.04
CA GLU A 127 22.53 2.03 18.69
C GLU A 127 23.49 1.89 19.88
N ALA A 128 24.43 0.96 19.78
CA ALA A 128 25.43 0.72 20.82
C ALA A 128 26.40 1.90 21.03
N ASP A 129 26.55 2.77 20.02
CA ASP A 129 27.35 4.00 20.08
C ASP A 129 26.58 5.19 20.70
N GLY A 130 25.30 5.01 21.03
CA GLY A 130 24.44 6.05 21.58
C GLY A 130 23.65 6.85 20.53
N THR A 131 23.85 6.58 19.24
CA THR A 131 23.07 7.22 18.16
C THR A 131 21.60 6.82 18.27
N GLU A 132 20.71 7.81 18.25
CA GLU A 132 19.25 7.60 18.33
C GLU A 132 18.60 7.95 17.00
N HIS A 133 18.02 6.95 16.34
CA HIS A 133 17.20 7.12 15.15
C HIS A 133 15.72 7.03 15.54
N VAL A 134 14.97 8.09 15.24
CA VAL A 134 13.54 8.16 15.52
C VAL A 134 12.77 8.15 14.22
N PHE A 135 11.95 7.11 14.03
CA PHE A 135 10.99 7.02 12.95
C PHE A 135 9.63 7.45 13.49
N GLU A 136 9.21 8.67 13.15
CA GLU A 136 7.94 9.23 13.59
C GLU A 136 6.75 8.60 12.87
N ARG A 137 5.60 8.59 13.55
CA ARG A 137 4.36 8.08 12.95
C ARG A 137 3.90 9.00 11.81
N THR A 138 3.40 8.42 10.72
CA THR A 138 2.86 9.18 9.58
C THR A 138 1.33 9.27 9.61
N ALA A 139 0.66 8.38 10.33
CA ALA A 139 -0.80 8.38 10.46
C ALA A 139 -1.24 7.95 11.86
N ASP A 140 -2.29 8.56 12.40
CA ASP A 140 -2.88 8.13 13.70
C ASP A 140 -3.95 7.05 13.55
N ILE A 141 -4.27 6.66 12.31
CA ILE A 141 -5.32 5.68 12.01
C ILE A 141 -4.78 4.26 12.29
N LEU A 142 -5.43 3.57 13.21
CA LEU A 142 -5.09 2.18 13.51
C LEU A 142 -5.59 1.22 12.41
N PRO A 143 -4.81 0.17 12.08
CA PRO A 143 -5.23 -0.88 11.17
C PRO A 143 -6.51 -1.59 11.62
N LYS A 144 -7.32 -2.01 10.65
CA LYS A 144 -8.48 -2.87 10.92
C LYS A 144 -8.02 -4.20 11.53
N LYS A 145 -8.63 -4.60 12.65
CA LYS A 145 -8.31 -5.89 13.29
C LYS A 145 -8.77 -7.05 12.42
N SER A 146 -7.88 -8.00 12.14
CA SER A 146 -8.21 -9.24 11.45
C SER A 146 -9.11 -10.12 12.33
N LYS A 147 -10.18 -10.64 11.74
CA LYS A 147 -11.05 -11.63 12.39
C LYS A 147 -10.61 -13.05 11.99
N GLU A 148 -10.81 -13.98 12.90
CA GLU A 148 -10.59 -15.40 12.62
C GLU A 148 -11.68 -15.92 11.68
N ILE A 149 -11.27 -16.71 10.70
CA ILE A 149 -12.17 -17.41 9.77
C ILE A 149 -11.99 -18.91 9.90
N LYS A 150 -13.00 -19.64 9.43
CA LYS A 150 -12.95 -21.09 9.29
C LYS A 150 -12.13 -21.50 8.07
N PRO A 151 -11.48 -22.68 8.09
CA PRO A 151 -10.71 -23.17 6.96
C PRO A 151 -11.58 -23.30 5.72
N HIS A 152 -10.98 -23.00 4.57
CA HIS A 152 -11.65 -23.16 3.28
C HIS A 152 -11.38 -24.57 2.72
N PRO A 153 -12.38 -25.27 2.15
CA PRO A 153 -12.24 -26.67 1.75
C PRO A 153 -11.08 -26.94 0.76
N TYR A 154 -10.80 -26.02 -0.16
CA TYR A 154 -9.69 -26.15 -1.11
C TYR A 154 -8.30 -26.18 -0.47
N GLY A 155 -8.15 -25.62 0.74
CA GLY A 155 -6.87 -25.51 1.44
C GLY A 155 -6.64 -26.56 2.52
N VAL A 156 -7.62 -27.44 2.75
CA VAL A 156 -7.53 -28.42 3.83
C VAL A 156 -6.86 -29.69 3.32
N GLU A 157 -5.75 -30.05 3.95
CA GLU A 157 -5.06 -31.32 3.72
C GLU A 157 -5.80 -32.49 4.37
N LEU A 158 -5.57 -33.71 3.86
CA LEU A 158 -6.20 -34.93 4.35
C LEU A 158 -6.02 -35.14 5.87
N GLY A 159 -4.82 -34.89 6.40
CA GLY A 159 -4.54 -35.04 7.83
C GLY A 159 -5.34 -34.07 8.69
N THR A 160 -5.47 -32.82 8.24
CA THR A 160 -6.28 -31.79 8.91
C THR A 160 -7.77 -32.15 8.86
N LEU A 161 -8.25 -32.65 7.73
CA LEU A 161 -9.64 -33.11 7.58
C LEU A 161 -10.00 -34.23 8.58
N ILE A 162 -9.12 -35.24 8.72
CA ILE A 162 -9.29 -36.34 9.68
C ILE A 162 -9.24 -35.84 11.13
N LYS A 163 -8.38 -34.86 11.42
CA LYS A 163 -8.31 -34.26 12.76
C LYS A 163 -9.59 -33.49 13.08
N MET A 164 -10.07 -32.67 12.15
CA MET A 164 -11.30 -31.89 12.30
C MET A 164 -12.52 -32.79 12.50
N SER A 165 -12.58 -33.93 11.80
CA SER A 165 -13.70 -34.88 11.93
C SER A 165 -13.74 -35.57 13.30
N LYS A 166 -12.61 -35.67 14.00
CA LYS A 166 -12.52 -36.22 15.36
C LYS A 166 -12.80 -35.17 16.45
N GLU A 167 -12.48 -33.91 16.19
CA GLU A 167 -12.69 -32.81 17.13
C GLU A 167 -14.11 -32.20 17.06
N THR A 168 -14.81 -32.37 15.93
CA THR A 168 -16.14 -31.81 15.72
C THR A 168 -17.23 -32.47 16.58
N ASN A 169 -18.25 -31.69 16.93
CA ASN A 169 -19.46 -32.19 17.60
C ASN A 169 -20.57 -32.59 16.60
N ALA A 170 -20.35 -32.45 15.30
CA ALA A 170 -21.35 -32.72 14.28
C ALA A 170 -21.54 -34.23 14.04
N ARG A 171 -22.78 -34.72 14.16
CA ARG A 171 -23.14 -36.13 13.95
C ARG A 171 -23.46 -36.51 12.50
N LYS A 172 -23.52 -35.52 11.60
CA LYS A 172 -23.86 -35.69 10.19
C LYS A 172 -22.83 -35.00 9.31
N LEU A 173 -22.45 -35.64 8.21
CA LEU A 173 -21.47 -35.12 7.25
C LEU A 173 -21.89 -33.76 6.68
N ALA A 174 -23.16 -33.59 6.29
CA ALA A 174 -23.64 -32.30 5.78
C ALA A 174 -23.52 -31.17 6.81
N SER A 175 -23.78 -31.46 8.09
CA SER A 175 -23.63 -30.49 9.18
C SER A 175 -22.16 -30.17 9.47
N PHE A 176 -21.28 -31.17 9.37
CA PHE A 176 -19.84 -30.97 9.52
C PHE A 176 -19.30 -30.03 8.44
N LEU A 177 -19.65 -30.28 7.18
CA LEU A 177 -19.23 -29.45 6.05
C LEU A 177 -19.70 -27.99 6.18
N LYS A 178 -20.92 -27.77 6.68
CA LYS A 178 -21.49 -26.44 6.88
C LYS A 178 -20.89 -25.70 8.08
N ASN A 179 -20.66 -26.41 9.18
CA ASN A 179 -20.26 -25.79 10.43
C ASN A 179 -18.75 -25.60 10.55
N GLU A 180 -17.92 -26.47 9.97
CA GLU A 180 -16.47 -26.41 10.17
C GLU A 180 -15.72 -25.67 9.05
N PHE A 181 -16.34 -25.51 7.88
CA PHE A 181 -15.70 -24.87 6.73
C PHE A 181 -16.30 -23.50 6.41
N SER A 182 -15.49 -22.61 5.82
CA SER A 182 -15.97 -21.37 5.24
C SER A 182 -16.59 -21.60 3.85
N SER A 183 -17.53 -20.75 3.48
CA SER A 183 -18.16 -20.73 2.15
C SER A 183 -18.91 -22.02 1.75
N MET A 184 -19.34 -22.81 2.75
CA MET A 184 -20.14 -24.03 2.55
C MET A 184 -21.59 -23.81 2.99
N GLY A 185 -22.50 -23.70 2.02
CA GLY A 185 -23.94 -23.71 2.23
C GLY A 185 -24.54 -25.10 2.02
N ASP A 186 -25.86 -25.25 2.21
CA ASP A 186 -26.54 -26.54 2.06
C ASP A 186 -26.42 -27.09 0.62
N ARG A 187 -26.54 -26.22 -0.39
CA ARG A 187 -26.41 -26.61 -1.80
C ARG A 187 -25.00 -27.12 -2.14
N THR A 188 -23.96 -26.44 -1.67
CA THR A 188 -22.57 -26.82 -1.96
C THR A 188 -22.15 -28.05 -1.15
N ALA A 189 -22.59 -28.17 0.10
CA ALA A 189 -22.36 -29.35 0.91
C ALA A 189 -22.99 -30.60 0.27
N ASN A 190 -24.22 -30.50 -0.21
CA ASN A 190 -24.88 -31.60 -0.92
C ASN A 190 -24.14 -31.96 -2.21
N ALA A 191 -23.76 -30.98 -3.03
CA ALA A 191 -23.00 -31.23 -4.25
C ALA A 191 -21.65 -31.93 -3.98
N VAL A 192 -20.96 -31.57 -2.89
CA VAL A 192 -19.71 -32.23 -2.50
C VAL A 192 -19.96 -33.67 -2.04
N CYS A 193 -21.00 -33.93 -1.25
CA CYS A 193 -21.34 -35.30 -0.83
C CYS A 193 -21.72 -36.19 -2.02
N ASP A 194 -22.48 -35.63 -2.97
CA ASP A 194 -22.92 -36.35 -4.17
C ASP A 194 -21.73 -36.68 -5.08
N GLU A 195 -20.79 -35.74 -5.30
CA GLU A 195 -19.54 -35.99 -6.06
C GLU A 195 -18.64 -37.01 -5.34
N ALA A 196 -18.57 -36.95 -4.01
CA ALA A 196 -17.80 -37.90 -3.21
C ALA A 196 -18.46 -39.28 -3.06
N LYS A 197 -19.72 -39.44 -3.51
CA LYS A 197 -20.55 -40.65 -3.32
C LYS A 197 -20.66 -41.07 -1.85
N LEU A 198 -20.77 -40.10 -0.94
CA LEU A 198 -20.90 -40.33 0.50
C LEU A 198 -22.32 -40.03 0.98
N ASP A 199 -22.81 -40.82 1.94
CA ASP A 199 -24.10 -40.54 2.57
C ASP A 199 -23.99 -39.27 3.46
N ARG A 200 -25.00 -38.42 3.35
CA ARG A 200 -25.12 -37.12 4.02
C ARG A 200 -25.32 -37.28 5.52
N ASN A 201 -25.91 -38.40 5.94
CA ASN A 201 -26.17 -38.72 7.36
C ASN A 201 -25.03 -39.49 8.02
N LEU A 202 -23.96 -39.78 7.28
CA LEU A 202 -22.81 -40.49 7.82
C LEU A 202 -22.12 -39.67 8.92
N ASN A 203 -21.66 -40.35 9.97
CA ASN A 203 -20.98 -39.71 11.09
C ASN A 203 -19.51 -39.42 10.73
N PRO A 204 -19.05 -38.15 10.77
CA PRO A 204 -17.66 -37.78 10.42
C PRO A 204 -16.59 -38.51 11.26
N ALA A 205 -16.91 -38.88 12.50
CA ALA A 205 -15.97 -39.55 13.39
C ALA A 205 -15.65 -41.00 12.97
N ASP A 206 -16.59 -41.66 12.30
CA ASP A 206 -16.51 -43.10 11.96
C ASP A 206 -16.04 -43.34 10.52
N MET A 207 -15.68 -42.27 9.80
CA MET A 207 -15.26 -42.33 8.39
C MET A 207 -13.93 -43.04 8.18
N SER A 208 -13.84 -43.83 7.11
CA SER A 208 -12.59 -44.47 6.70
C SER A 208 -11.65 -43.49 5.95
N ARG A 209 -10.36 -43.83 5.90
CA ARG A 209 -9.35 -43.03 5.16
C ARG A 209 -9.70 -42.87 3.69
N GLU A 210 -10.27 -43.90 3.06
CA GLU A 210 -10.67 -43.88 1.65
C GLU A 210 -11.85 -42.93 1.40
N GLN A 211 -12.80 -42.87 2.34
CA GLN A 211 -13.90 -41.93 2.30
C GLN A 211 -13.40 -40.49 2.44
N PHE A 212 -12.44 -40.23 3.33
CA PHE A 212 -11.81 -38.91 3.45
C PHE A 212 -11.04 -38.51 2.19
N LEU A 213 -10.37 -39.46 1.54
CA LEU A 213 -9.64 -39.21 0.29
C LEU A 213 -10.61 -38.82 -0.84
N SER A 214 -11.75 -39.53 -0.93
CA SER A 214 -12.82 -39.23 -1.89
C SER A 214 -13.42 -37.84 -1.64
N LEU A 215 -13.69 -37.49 -0.38
CA LEU A 215 -14.18 -36.17 0.02
C LEU A 215 -13.17 -35.05 -0.34
N HIS A 216 -11.89 -35.27 -0.07
CA HIS A 216 -10.83 -34.31 -0.39
C HIS A 216 -10.68 -34.09 -1.90
N GLN A 217 -10.82 -35.14 -2.72
CA GLN A 217 -10.84 -35.00 -4.18
C GLN A 217 -12.07 -34.23 -4.66
N ALA A 218 -13.24 -34.45 -4.03
CA ALA A 218 -14.47 -33.73 -4.36
C ALA A 218 -14.35 -32.21 -4.12
N PHE A 219 -13.64 -31.78 -3.06
CA PHE A 219 -13.40 -30.35 -2.81
C PHE A 219 -12.69 -29.63 -3.96
N LYS A 220 -11.82 -30.31 -4.70
CA LYS A 220 -11.10 -29.69 -5.83
C LYS A 220 -11.97 -29.57 -7.09
N ARG A 221 -12.93 -30.49 -7.27
CA ARG A 221 -13.80 -30.56 -8.45
C ARG A 221 -15.01 -29.65 -8.35
N VAL A 222 -15.60 -29.54 -7.17
CA VAL A 222 -16.79 -28.72 -6.95
C VAL A 222 -16.40 -27.25 -6.84
N ARG A 223 -17.08 -26.38 -7.59
CA ARG A 223 -16.88 -24.93 -7.49
C ARG A 223 -17.44 -24.41 -6.17
N ILE A 224 -16.56 -23.98 -5.27
CA ILE A 224 -16.89 -23.39 -3.97
C ILE A 224 -16.64 -21.88 -4.07
N MET A 225 -17.48 -21.08 -3.40
CA MET A 225 -17.30 -19.63 -3.34
C MET A 225 -16.02 -19.25 -2.58
N THR A 226 -15.41 -18.14 -2.95
CA THR A 226 -14.20 -17.65 -2.29
C THR A 226 -14.42 -17.36 -0.79
N PRO A 227 -13.41 -17.55 0.06
CA PRO A 227 -13.47 -17.24 1.49
C PRO A 227 -13.62 -15.73 1.75
N PRO A 228 -14.18 -15.35 2.92
CA PRO A 228 -14.39 -13.95 3.27
C PRO A 228 -13.08 -13.20 3.53
N THR A 229 -13.01 -11.95 3.06
CA THR A 229 -11.81 -11.09 3.15
C THR A 229 -11.59 -10.44 4.51
N VAL A 230 -12.53 -10.62 5.46
CA VAL A 230 -12.49 -10.00 6.81
C VAL A 230 -11.32 -10.51 7.66
N CYS A 231 -10.69 -11.61 7.25
CA CYS A 231 -9.49 -12.15 7.88
C CYS A 231 -8.20 -11.40 7.53
N LEU A 232 -8.25 -10.50 6.54
CA LEU A 232 -7.13 -9.69 6.08
C LEU A 232 -7.20 -8.26 6.65
N SER A 233 -6.03 -7.69 6.83
CA SER A 233 -5.74 -6.34 7.31
C SER A 233 -4.67 -5.71 6.40
N PRO A 234 -5.05 -5.33 5.16
CA PRO A 234 -4.17 -4.60 4.23
C PRO A 234 -3.73 -3.25 4.81
N ILE A 235 -2.69 -2.64 4.23
CA ILE A 235 -2.19 -1.32 4.66
C ILE A 235 -3.14 -0.23 4.16
N GLY A 236 -3.55 -0.31 2.89
CA GLY A 236 -4.36 0.66 2.17
C GLY A 236 -3.52 1.60 1.28
N GLU A 237 -4.06 1.94 0.11
CA GLU A 237 -3.39 2.77 -0.90
C GLU A 237 -2.92 4.13 -0.35
N THR A 238 -3.80 4.82 0.36
CA THR A 238 -3.52 6.16 0.91
C THR A 238 -2.40 6.12 1.94
N LEU A 239 -2.39 5.10 2.81
CA LEU A 239 -1.37 4.91 3.82
C LEU A 239 -0.02 4.54 3.20
N ILE A 240 0.01 3.66 2.18
CA ILE A 240 1.24 3.33 1.45
C ILE A 240 1.81 4.58 0.78
N ARG A 241 0.99 5.37 0.08
CA ARG A 241 1.42 6.62 -0.57
C ARG A 241 2.03 7.59 0.44
N ARG A 242 1.39 7.72 1.62
CA ARG A 242 1.85 8.60 2.69
C ARG A 242 3.18 8.16 3.30
N SER A 243 3.31 6.87 3.61
CA SER A 243 4.54 6.29 4.13
C SER A 243 5.69 6.46 3.16
N LEU A 244 5.46 6.16 1.88
CA LEU A 244 6.47 6.34 0.84
C LEU A 244 6.88 7.81 0.71
N LYS A 245 5.93 8.74 0.73
CA LYS A 245 6.22 10.18 0.66
C LYS A 245 7.05 10.68 1.85
N SER A 246 6.72 10.24 3.06
CA SER A 246 7.46 10.61 4.28
C SER A 246 8.89 10.07 4.25
N GLU A 247 9.06 8.82 3.83
CA GLU A 247 10.37 8.17 3.82
C GLU A 247 11.26 8.67 2.68
N THR A 248 10.67 8.93 1.51
CA THR A 248 11.40 9.39 0.33
C THR A 248 11.48 10.92 0.25
N GLN A 249 11.18 11.64 1.33
CA GLN A 249 11.24 13.10 1.35
C GLN A 249 12.64 13.63 1.03
N GLU A 250 13.70 12.92 1.44
CA GLU A 250 15.09 13.23 1.08
C GLU A 250 15.37 13.07 -0.43
N ILE A 251 14.67 12.14 -1.07
CA ILE A 251 14.82 11.80 -2.48
C ILE A 251 13.97 12.75 -3.34
N SER A 252 12.93 13.37 -2.76
CA SER A 252 11.96 14.24 -3.43
C SER A 252 11.41 13.59 -4.71
N PRO A 253 10.67 12.47 -4.59
CA PRO A 253 10.16 11.77 -5.77
C PRO A 253 9.22 12.68 -6.57
N GLU A 254 9.24 12.52 -7.89
CA GLU A 254 8.37 13.29 -8.77
C GLU A 254 6.93 12.80 -8.67
N PHE A 255 6.72 11.48 -8.58
CA PHE A 255 5.38 10.93 -8.43
C PHE A 255 5.39 9.57 -7.72
N ILE A 256 4.27 9.30 -7.04
CA ILE A 256 4.01 8.06 -6.28
C ILE A 256 2.63 7.55 -6.67
N PHE A 257 2.58 6.37 -7.26
CA PHE A 257 1.34 5.69 -7.57
C PHE A 257 1.23 4.39 -6.77
N THR A 258 0.03 4.12 -6.25
CA THR A 258 -0.27 2.94 -5.45
C THR A 258 -1.52 2.27 -5.98
N ALA A 259 -1.64 0.95 -5.80
CA ALA A 259 -2.85 0.19 -6.10
C ALA A 259 -3.03 -0.95 -5.09
N THR A 260 -4.27 -1.19 -4.69
CA THR A 260 -4.70 -2.30 -3.85
C THR A 260 -5.68 -3.15 -4.63
N ARG A 261 -5.28 -4.38 -4.95
CA ARG A 261 -6.11 -5.32 -5.70
C ARG A 261 -7.21 -5.92 -4.81
N PRO A 262 -8.31 -6.42 -5.40
CA PRO A 262 -9.26 -7.25 -4.66
C PRO A 262 -8.56 -8.51 -4.13
N ALA A 263 -9.12 -9.11 -3.08
CA ALA A 263 -8.55 -10.33 -2.53
C ALA A 263 -8.76 -11.52 -3.48
N SER A 264 -7.68 -12.26 -3.70
CA SER A 264 -7.64 -13.51 -4.44
C SER A 264 -7.39 -14.68 -3.47
N VAL A 265 -7.39 -15.91 -3.97
CA VAL A 265 -7.27 -17.12 -3.13
C VAL A 265 -6.25 -18.03 -3.76
N TYR A 266 -5.33 -18.55 -2.95
CA TYR A 266 -4.42 -19.62 -3.36
C TYR A 266 -4.56 -20.76 -2.36
N SER A 267 -4.69 -22.00 -2.80
CA SER A 267 -4.82 -23.18 -1.92
C SER A 267 -5.77 -22.96 -0.72
N GLY A 268 -6.94 -22.34 -0.96
CA GLY A 268 -7.93 -22.01 0.08
C GLY A 268 -7.58 -20.86 1.06
N ASN A 269 -6.39 -20.27 0.96
CA ASN A 269 -5.96 -19.12 1.74
C ASN A 269 -6.26 -17.81 0.98
N PRO A 270 -7.10 -16.91 1.53
CA PRO A 270 -7.30 -15.60 0.94
C PRO A 270 -6.02 -14.76 1.09
N PHE A 271 -5.65 -14.07 0.02
CA PHE A 271 -4.55 -13.13 -0.01
C PHE A 271 -4.94 -11.86 -0.77
N GLN A 272 -4.26 -10.77 -0.47
CA GLN A 272 -4.44 -9.48 -1.13
C GLN A 272 -3.09 -8.87 -1.44
N VAL A 273 -2.94 -8.31 -2.63
CA VAL A 273 -1.69 -7.70 -3.10
C VAL A 273 -1.87 -6.19 -3.18
N GLU A 274 -0.92 -5.48 -2.58
CA GLU A 274 -0.80 -4.03 -2.66
C GLU A 274 0.55 -3.67 -3.27
N VAL A 275 0.57 -2.74 -4.21
CA VAL A 275 1.79 -2.32 -4.89
C VAL A 275 1.92 -0.81 -4.89
N GLY A 276 3.16 -0.33 -4.92
CA GLY A 276 3.50 1.07 -5.07
C GLY A 276 4.69 1.26 -5.99
N ILE A 277 4.64 2.29 -6.83
CA ILE A 277 5.78 2.73 -7.64
C ILE A 277 6.08 4.18 -7.28
N VAL A 278 7.32 4.42 -6.87
CA VAL A 278 7.91 5.75 -6.72
C VAL A 278 8.84 5.97 -7.89
N TYR A 279 8.76 7.12 -8.56
CA TYR A 279 9.60 7.43 -9.71
C TYR A 279 10.17 8.84 -9.63
N GLY A 280 11.38 9.01 -10.16
CA GLY A 280 12.04 10.30 -10.32
C GLY A 280 12.72 10.79 -9.04
N GLY A 281 12.88 12.11 -8.94
CA GLY A 281 13.63 12.76 -7.86
C GLY A 281 15.13 12.55 -8.02
N ASN A 282 15.82 12.47 -6.89
CA ASN A 282 17.27 12.25 -6.84
C ASN A 282 17.66 10.76 -6.94
N LEU A 283 16.82 9.93 -7.57
CA LEU A 283 17.11 8.51 -7.78
C LEU A 283 18.10 8.32 -8.95
N PRO A 284 19.06 7.40 -8.81
CA PRO A 284 20.02 7.11 -9.87
C PRO A 284 19.30 6.48 -11.08
N LYS A 285 19.55 7.03 -12.28
CA LYS A 285 18.94 6.54 -13.53
C LYS A 285 19.62 5.27 -14.07
N ASP A 286 20.91 5.11 -13.81
CA ASP A 286 21.72 4.04 -14.41
C ASP A 286 21.77 2.77 -13.56
N LYS A 287 21.11 2.75 -12.40
CA LYS A 287 21.10 1.61 -11.47
C LYS A 287 19.82 0.78 -11.62
N PRO A 288 19.90 -0.53 -11.32
CA PRO A 288 18.70 -1.35 -11.21
C PRO A 288 17.76 -0.77 -10.14
N ILE A 289 16.46 -0.88 -10.40
CA ILE A 289 15.44 -0.36 -9.50
C ILE A 289 15.55 -1.00 -8.10
N LYS A 290 15.18 -0.24 -7.07
CA LYS A 290 15.12 -0.76 -5.70
C LYS A 290 13.77 -1.44 -5.48
N ILE A 291 13.76 -2.71 -5.04
CA ILE A 291 12.53 -3.46 -4.76
C ILE A 291 12.37 -3.63 -3.25
N LEU A 292 11.29 -3.09 -2.71
CA LEU A 292 10.86 -3.25 -1.32
C LEU A 292 9.77 -4.32 -1.26
N ARG A 293 10.12 -5.46 -0.65
CA ARG A 293 9.22 -6.62 -0.54
C ARG A 293 8.68 -6.72 0.87
N PHE A 294 7.37 -6.90 0.99
CA PHE A 294 6.69 -7.03 2.27
C PHE A 294 5.69 -8.17 2.26
N ALA A 295 5.59 -8.89 3.37
CA ALA A 295 4.60 -9.92 3.55
C ALA A 295 4.03 -9.84 4.98
N ASN A 296 2.70 -9.77 5.12
CA ASN A 296 2.01 -9.59 6.41
C ASN A 296 2.61 -8.50 7.29
N ARG A 297 2.94 -7.35 6.69
CA ARG A 297 3.55 -6.20 7.36
C ARG A 297 4.96 -6.42 7.91
N ILE A 298 5.68 -7.40 7.35
CA ILE A 298 7.07 -7.71 7.65
C ILE A 298 7.90 -7.41 6.39
N PRO A 299 9.03 -6.68 6.50
CA PRO A 299 9.95 -6.51 5.40
C PRO A 299 10.77 -7.78 5.13
N LEU A 300 10.95 -8.09 3.86
CA LEU A 300 11.76 -9.20 3.36
C LEU A 300 13.07 -8.64 2.79
N LEU A 301 14.18 -8.81 3.50
CA LEU A 301 15.45 -8.18 3.13
C LEU A 301 16.37 -9.13 2.36
N TYR A 302 16.39 -10.42 2.71
CA TYR A 302 17.31 -11.39 2.13
C TYR A 302 16.65 -12.20 0.99
N GLN A 303 17.46 -12.98 0.25
CA GLN A 303 17.01 -13.91 -0.78
C GLN A 303 16.09 -13.27 -1.83
N GLN A 304 16.52 -12.15 -2.41
CA GLN A 304 15.74 -11.46 -3.44
C GLN A 304 15.59 -12.31 -4.72
N GLY A 305 16.59 -13.11 -5.07
CA GLY A 305 16.60 -13.93 -6.28
C GLY A 305 15.51 -15.03 -6.30
N ASP A 306 15.23 -15.64 -5.14
CA ASP A 306 14.31 -16.77 -5.01
C ASP A 306 12.87 -16.35 -4.67
N CYS A 307 12.55 -15.06 -4.82
CA CYS A 307 11.27 -14.52 -4.39
C CYS A 307 10.34 -14.29 -5.57
N ALA A 308 9.12 -14.83 -5.48
CA ALA A 308 8.07 -14.67 -6.47
C ALA A 308 7.79 -13.21 -6.85
N VAL A 309 7.98 -12.26 -5.92
CA VAL A 309 7.85 -10.83 -6.21
C VAL A 309 8.89 -10.36 -7.23
N THR A 310 10.15 -10.79 -7.08
CA THR A 310 11.23 -10.41 -7.99
C THR A 310 11.02 -11.08 -9.35
N THR A 311 10.63 -12.36 -9.37
CA THR A 311 10.29 -13.10 -10.60
C THR A 311 9.11 -12.46 -11.34
N ALA A 312 8.07 -12.05 -10.61
CA ALA A 312 6.91 -11.35 -11.16
C ALA A 312 7.28 -9.98 -11.77
N ILE A 313 8.16 -9.22 -11.11
CA ILE A 313 8.64 -7.93 -11.64
C ILE A 313 9.53 -8.15 -12.86
N ALA A 314 10.45 -9.12 -12.80
CA ALA A 314 11.41 -9.41 -13.87
C ALA A 314 10.77 -9.91 -15.17
N SER A 315 9.59 -10.54 -15.07
CA SER A 315 8.84 -11.08 -16.21
C SER A 315 7.93 -10.05 -16.91
N ILE A 316 7.77 -8.85 -16.36
CA ILE A 316 7.04 -7.75 -17.01
C ILE A 316 7.99 -7.03 -17.98
N ASP A 317 7.52 -6.74 -19.19
CA ASP A 317 8.23 -5.93 -20.19
C ASP A 317 8.08 -4.43 -19.85
N TRP A 318 9.06 -3.89 -19.12
CA TRP A 318 9.02 -2.53 -18.59
C TRP A 318 9.33 -1.44 -19.62
N ARG A 319 9.90 -1.82 -20.77
CA ARG A 319 10.16 -0.91 -21.90
C ARG A 319 8.90 -0.23 -22.39
N ARG A 320 7.78 -0.95 -22.35
CA ARG A 320 6.46 -0.41 -22.71
C ARG A 320 6.02 0.71 -21.78
N TYR A 321 6.51 0.74 -20.55
CA TYR A 321 6.11 1.69 -19.52
C TYR A 321 7.15 2.80 -19.28
N GLY A 322 8.18 2.91 -20.13
CA GLY A 322 9.17 4.00 -20.08
C GLY A 322 10.36 3.76 -19.13
N LEU A 323 10.64 2.49 -18.78
CA LEU A 323 11.87 2.09 -18.08
C LEU A 323 12.77 1.28 -19.01
N ASP A 324 14.08 1.34 -18.79
CA ASP A 324 15.04 0.62 -19.59
C ASP A 324 15.21 -0.82 -19.11
N GLN A 325 15.23 -1.76 -20.06
CA GLN A 325 15.39 -3.19 -19.78
C GLN A 325 16.11 -3.86 -20.96
N PRO A 326 17.45 -3.86 -21.00
CA PRO A 326 18.23 -4.24 -22.17
C PRO A 326 17.91 -5.65 -22.71
N SER A 327 17.72 -6.62 -21.81
CA SER A 327 17.44 -8.03 -22.12
C SER A 327 15.95 -8.34 -22.31
N GLY A 328 15.03 -7.39 -22.08
CA GLY A 328 13.58 -7.61 -22.09
C GLY A 328 13.03 -8.52 -20.97
N THR A 329 13.91 -9.26 -20.29
CA THR A 329 13.66 -10.04 -19.07
C THR A 329 14.68 -9.64 -18.01
N GLY A 330 14.27 -9.63 -16.73
CA GLY A 330 15.13 -9.24 -15.61
C GLY A 330 14.70 -7.93 -14.96
N ILE A 331 15.44 -7.50 -13.94
CA ILE A 331 15.11 -6.29 -13.18
C ILE A 331 15.36 -5.06 -14.07
N PRO A 332 14.38 -4.16 -14.24
CA PRO A 332 14.56 -2.96 -15.04
C PRO A 332 15.54 -1.98 -14.40
N ILE A 333 16.08 -1.10 -15.22
CA ILE A 333 17.00 -0.03 -14.86
C ILE A 333 16.24 1.29 -14.95
N GLY A 334 16.41 2.15 -13.94
CA GLY A 334 15.81 3.47 -13.94
C GLY A 334 15.61 4.06 -12.55
N PRO A 335 15.20 5.34 -12.49
CA PRO A 335 15.01 6.07 -11.25
C PRO A 335 13.67 5.69 -10.58
N ALA A 336 13.51 4.44 -10.17
CA ALA A 336 12.28 3.95 -9.58
C ALA A 336 12.50 3.04 -8.35
N ILE A 337 11.54 3.09 -7.42
CA ILE A 337 11.43 2.18 -6.28
C ILE A 337 10.08 1.47 -6.38
N PHE A 338 10.10 0.15 -6.34
CA PHE A 338 8.91 -0.68 -6.35
C PHE A 338 8.64 -1.22 -4.96
N LEU A 339 7.41 -1.06 -4.48
CA LEU A 339 6.92 -1.62 -3.24
C LEU A 339 5.91 -2.71 -3.56
N THR A 340 6.03 -3.87 -2.93
CA THR A 340 5.02 -4.94 -2.98
C THR A 340 4.70 -5.39 -1.57
N HIS A 341 3.42 -5.47 -1.23
CA HIS A 341 2.93 -6.04 0.01
C HIS A 341 1.93 -7.14 -0.27
N ILE A 342 2.17 -8.31 0.33
CA ILE A 342 1.27 -9.47 0.27
C ILE A 342 0.66 -9.67 1.65
N ALA A 343 -0.65 -9.49 1.75
CA ALA A 343 -1.43 -9.76 2.96
C ALA A 343 -2.15 -11.09 2.82
N SER A 344 -1.88 -12.08 3.67
CA SER A 344 -2.52 -13.40 3.60
C SER A 344 -2.69 -14.03 4.99
N THR A 345 -3.63 -14.96 5.14
CA THR A 345 -3.73 -15.80 6.35
C THR A 345 -2.48 -16.64 6.54
N GLN A 346 -1.97 -17.20 5.45
CA GLN A 346 -0.74 -17.98 5.37
C GLN A 346 0.08 -17.45 4.21
N ILE A 347 1.37 -17.18 4.43
CA ILE A 347 2.30 -16.84 3.33
C ILE A 347 3.09 -18.10 3.01
N PRO A 348 3.21 -18.48 1.73
CA PRO A 348 4.05 -19.59 1.31
C PRO A 348 5.50 -19.11 1.25
N TYR A 349 6.27 -19.38 2.30
CA TYR A 349 7.69 -19.05 2.33
C TYR A 349 8.52 -20.18 1.71
N THR A 350 9.63 -19.85 1.04
CA THR A 350 10.57 -20.84 0.50
C THR A 350 11.33 -21.58 1.61
N SER A 351 11.56 -20.89 2.74
CA SER A 351 12.27 -21.41 3.91
C SER A 351 11.61 -20.97 5.21
N GLU A 352 11.91 -21.68 6.29
CA GLU A 352 11.44 -21.36 7.65
C GLU A 352 11.96 -20.00 8.16
N SER A 353 13.00 -19.45 7.52
CA SER A 353 13.55 -18.12 7.80
C SER A 353 12.65 -16.97 7.32
N LYS A 354 11.67 -17.25 6.45
CA LYS A 354 10.66 -16.28 5.99
C LYS A 354 11.21 -15.08 5.21
N GLU A 355 12.26 -15.28 4.43
CA GLU A 355 12.94 -14.21 3.67
C GLU A 355 12.45 -14.07 2.22
N ALA A 356 11.84 -15.11 1.67
CA ALA A 356 11.32 -15.11 0.31
C ALA A 356 9.97 -15.83 0.23
N VAL A 357 9.11 -15.32 -0.65
CA VAL A 357 7.81 -15.92 -0.98
C VAL A 357 8.03 -16.89 -2.12
N ALA A 358 7.51 -18.11 -1.98
CA ALA A 358 7.62 -19.16 -2.98
C ALA A 358 6.85 -18.83 -4.26
N ASP A 359 7.31 -19.38 -5.37
CA ASP A 359 6.73 -19.20 -6.70
C ASP A 359 5.41 -19.97 -6.82
N ILE A 360 4.32 -19.29 -6.46
CA ILE A 360 2.93 -19.75 -6.66
C ILE A 360 2.33 -18.95 -7.81
N GLU A 361 1.82 -19.63 -8.82
CA GLU A 361 1.29 -19.03 -10.05
C GLU A 361 0.16 -18.03 -9.78
N GLU A 362 -0.78 -18.35 -8.88
CA GLU A 362 -1.89 -17.45 -8.53
C GLU A 362 -1.40 -16.14 -7.89
N ILE A 363 -0.37 -16.22 -7.04
CA ILE A 363 0.22 -15.05 -6.38
C ILE A 363 1.02 -14.23 -7.39
N GLU A 364 1.84 -14.89 -8.21
CA GLU A 364 2.67 -14.24 -9.23
C GLU A 364 1.81 -13.49 -10.26
N ASN A 365 0.73 -14.11 -10.72
CA ASN A 365 -0.21 -13.51 -11.67
C ASN A 365 -0.90 -12.28 -11.07
N GLU A 366 -1.33 -12.34 -9.80
CA GLU A 366 -1.95 -11.18 -9.16
C GLU A 366 -0.95 -10.02 -8.97
N ILE A 367 0.31 -10.32 -8.61
CA ILE A 367 1.39 -9.32 -8.54
C ILE A 367 1.62 -8.66 -9.90
N LYS A 368 1.67 -9.46 -10.98
CA LYS A 368 1.83 -8.94 -12.36
C LYS A 368 0.69 -8.00 -12.73
N LEU A 369 -0.56 -8.37 -12.42
CA LEU A 369 -1.72 -7.53 -12.69
C LEU A 369 -1.69 -6.22 -11.89
N ALA A 370 -1.32 -6.30 -10.61
CA ALA A 370 -1.19 -5.14 -9.74
C ALA A 370 -0.15 -4.15 -10.27
N PHE A 371 1.05 -4.63 -10.65
CA PHE A 371 2.09 -3.78 -11.22
C PHE A 371 1.71 -3.19 -12.57
N ARG A 372 1.04 -3.95 -13.44
CA ARG A 372 0.56 -3.44 -14.73
C ARG A 372 -0.43 -2.29 -14.57
N GLU A 373 -1.30 -2.34 -13.55
CA GLU A 373 -2.24 -1.27 -13.25
C GLU A 373 -1.52 0.04 -12.90
N VAL A 374 -0.51 -0.04 -12.03
CA VAL A 374 0.29 1.13 -11.63
C VAL A 374 1.21 1.60 -12.77
N ALA A 375 1.81 0.67 -13.51
CA ALA A 375 2.72 0.97 -14.62
C ALA A 375 2.03 1.75 -15.76
N ARG A 376 0.75 1.48 -16.02
CA ARG A 376 -0.05 2.28 -16.98
C ARG A 376 -0.21 3.73 -16.52
N LYS A 377 -0.45 3.96 -15.21
CA LYS A 377 -0.54 5.32 -14.64
C LYS A 377 0.79 6.06 -14.77
N VAL A 378 1.90 5.37 -14.47
CA VAL A 378 3.27 5.88 -14.66
C VAL A 378 3.52 6.26 -16.12
N GLN A 379 3.21 5.37 -17.06
CA GLN A 379 3.41 5.60 -18.49
C GLN A 379 2.63 6.81 -18.99
N MET A 380 1.35 6.95 -18.59
CA MET A 380 0.52 8.09 -18.95
C MET A 380 1.16 9.41 -18.48
N HIS A 381 1.65 9.44 -17.24
CA HIS A 381 2.29 10.61 -16.66
C HIS A 381 3.64 10.94 -17.33
N ILE A 382 4.49 9.93 -17.61
CA ILE A 382 5.74 10.12 -18.34
C ILE A 382 5.48 10.69 -19.75
N ASN A 383 4.51 10.15 -20.47
CA ASN A 383 4.12 10.64 -21.79
C ASN A 383 3.61 12.08 -21.74
N LYS A 384 2.79 12.41 -20.73
CA LYS A 384 2.32 13.79 -20.48
C LYS A 384 3.50 14.73 -20.25
N LYS A 385 4.50 14.33 -19.45
CA LYS A 385 5.71 15.11 -19.17
C LYS A 385 6.56 15.33 -20.43
N VAL A 386 6.87 14.28 -21.18
CA VAL A 386 7.66 14.37 -22.43
C VAL A 386 6.98 15.29 -23.44
N ARG A 387 5.64 15.20 -23.57
CA ARG A 387 4.86 16.08 -24.45
C ARG A 387 4.87 17.54 -23.97
N ARG A 388 4.76 17.79 -22.66
CA ARG A 388 4.89 19.13 -22.06
C ARG A 388 6.26 19.75 -22.36
N VAL A 389 7.35 19.01 -22.11
CA VAL A 389 8.73 19.50 -22.34
C VAL A 389 8.97 19.84 -23.81
N LYS A 390 8.69 18.91 -24.73
CA LYS A 390 8.89 19.14 -26.18
C LYS A 390 8.09 20.33 -26.69
N THR A 391 6.87 20.52 -26.18
CA THR A 391 6.06 21.66 -26.62
C THR A 391 6.54 22.97 -26.02
N ARG A 392 7.01 22.96 -24.76
CA ARG A 392 7.59 24.15 -24.13
C ARG A 392 8.89 24.59 -24.80
N GLU A 393 9.77 23.65 -25.15
CA GLU A 393 10.97 23.93 -25.96
C GLU A 393 10.61 24.55 -27.31
N LYS A 394 9.59 24.00 -27.99
CA LYS A 394 9.07 24.59 -29.23
C LYS A 394 8.54 26.01 -29.01
N PHE A 395 7.81 26.25 -27.92
CA PHE A 395 7.26 27.57 -27.59
C PHE A 395 8.34 28.60 -27.28
N ASP A 396 9.33 28.24 -26.48
CA ASP A 396 10.46 29.11 -26.12
C ASP A 396 11.29 29.46 -27.36
N LEU A 397 11.51 28.48 -28.24
CA LEU A 397 12.22 28.68 -29.50
C LEU A 397 11.46 29.62 -30.43
N ILE A 398 10.15 29.44 -30.59
CA ILE A 398 9.31 30.33 -31.41
C ILE A 398 9.29 31.74 -30.82
N THR A 399 9.09 31.88 -29.50
CA THR A 399 8.99 33.19 -28.83
C THR A 399 10.30 33.99 -28.93
N LYS A 400 11.46 33.32 -28.93
CA LYS A 400 12.76 33.99 -29.13
C LYS A 400 13.06 34.30 -30.60
N ILE A 401 12.83 33.35 -31.50
CA ILE A 401 13.26 33.47 -32.90
C ILE A 401 12.30 34.35 -33.71
N LEU A 402 10.98 34.20 -33.52
CA LEU A 402 9.99 34.85 -34.37
C LEU A 402 10.05 36.39 -34.32
N PRO A 403 10.22 37.04 -33.14
CA PRO A 403 10.39 38.49 -33.09
C PRO A 403 11.69 38.97 -33.72
N GLU A 404 12.78 38.21 -33.58
CA GLU A 404 14.07 38.57 -34.17
C GLU A 404 14.04 38.48 -35.71
N ILE A 405 13.38 37.46 -36.26
CA ILE A 405 13.12 37.39 -37.71
C ILE A 405 12.27 38.58 -38.15
N ALA A 406 11.18 38.87 -37.43
CA ALA A 406 10.28 39.96 -37.78
C ALA A 406 10.98 41.32 -37.76
N LYS A 407 11.82 41.60 -36.74
CA LYS A 407 12.64 42.83 -36.67
C LYS A 407 13.62 42.94 -37.83
N LYS A 408 14.38 41.87 -38.12
CA LYS A 408 15.37 41.88 -39.21
C LYS A 408 14.72 42.07 -40.58
N SER A 409 13.63 41.36 -40.87
CA SER A 409 12.89 41.49 -42.13
C SER A 409 12.23 42.87 -42.27
N ALA A 410 11.67 43.40 -41.19
CA ALA A 410 11.10 44.75 -41.17
C ALA A 410 12.17 45.83 -41.40
N HIS A 411 13.35 45.69 -40.79
CA HIS A 411 14.50 46.58 -41.00
C HIS A 411 15.03 46.51 -42.44
N MET A 412 15.15 45.32 -43.03
CA MET A 412 15.60 45.17 -44.42
C MET A 412 14.64 45.83 -45.42
N LEU A 413 13.35 45.86 -45.12
CA LEU A 413 12.31 46.42 -45.98
C LEU A 413 11.86 47.83 -45.58
N ASN A 414 12.48 48.45 -44.56
CA ASN A 414 12.07 49.73 -43.95
C ASN A 414 10.56 49.81 -43.62
N LYS A 415 9.99 48.72 -43.08
CA LYS A 415 8.58 48.64 -42.68
C LYS A 415 8.44 48.49 -41.17
N SER A 416 7.25 48.74 -40.63
CA SER A 416 6.93 48.45 -39.23
C SER A 416 6.83 46.94 -38.99
N VAL A 417 7.18 46.50 -37.78
CA VAL A 417 7.12 45.08 -37.38
C VAL A 417 5.66 44.59 -37.49
N PRO A 418 5.40 43.49 -38.22
CA PRO A 418 4.04 42.95 -38.35
C PRO A 418 3.56 42.28 -37.06
N SER A 419 2.24 42.25 -36.83
CA SER A 419 1.63 41.57 -35.69
C SER A 419 1.89 40.06 -35.75
N LEU A 420 2.59 39.51 -34.75
CA LEU A 420 3.01 38.10 -34.74
C LEU A 420 1.92 37.14 -34.23
N GLU A 421 0.87 37.65 -33.58
CA GLU A 421 -0.19 36.86 -32.93
C GLU A 421 -0.84 35.83 -33.88
N LYS A 422 -1.15 36.25 -35.12
CA LYS A 422 -1.74 35.37 -36.15
C LYS A 422 -0.78 34.27 -36.62
N VAL A 423 0.53 34.52 -36.57
CA VAL A 423 1.55 33.55 -36.96
C VAL A 423 1.79 32.55 -35.83
N ILE A 424 1.83 33.03 -34.58
CA ILE A 424 1.96 32.20 -33.38
C ILE A 424 0.80 31.22 -33.28
N THR A 425 -0.45 31.70 -33.42
CA THR A 425 -1.63 30.82 -33.39
C THR A 425 -1.62 29.79 -34.53
N ARG A 426 -1.17 30.16 -35.73
CA ARG A 426 -1.08 29.23 -36.88
C ARG A 426 -0.01 28.14 -36.72
N ILE A 427 1.11 28.44 -36.07
CA ILE A 427 2.20 27.48 -35.82
C ILE A 427 1.88 26.55 -34.64
N MET A 428 1.18 27.07 -33.64
CA MET A 428 0.88 26.35 -32.40
C MET A 428 -0.36 25.46 -32.54
N ASP A 429 -1.48 26.00 -33.04
CA ASP A 429 -2.77 25.30 -33.23
C ASP A 429 -3.21 24.38 -32.06
N VAL A 430 -2.89 24.77 -30.82
CA VAL A 430 -3.20 24.01 -29.59
C VAL A 430 -3.82 24.90 -28.51
N ILE A 431 -4.52 24.28 -27.57
CA ILE A 431 -4.93 24.90 -26.31
C ILE A 431 -3.91 24.51 -25.25
N TRP A 432 -3.41 25.51 -24.55
CA TRP A 432 -2.41 25.38 -23.51
C TRP A 432 -3.08 25.52 -22.14
N ILE A 433 -2.88 24.55 -21.27
CA ILE A 433 -3.38 24.56 -19.90
C ILE A 433 -2.17 24.42 -18.98
N GLU A 434 -1.96 25.44 -18.15
CA GLU A 434 -0.97 25.45 -17.09
C GLU A 434 -1.67 25.42 -15.75
N ASP A 435 -1.13 24.65 -14.81
CA ASP A 435 -1.68 24.55 -13.48
C ASP A 435 -0.59 24.73 -12.43
N ILE A 436 -0.95 25.42 -11.36
CA ILE A 436 -0.09 25.69 -10.21
C ILE A 436 -0.89 25.35 -8.96
N VAL A 437 -0.28 24.58 -8.06
CA VAL A 437 -0.86 24.24 -6.75
C VAL A 437 0.06 24.77 -5.66
N GLU A 438 -0.48 25.62 -4.80
CA GLU A 438 0.22 26.19 -3.66
C GLU A 438 -0.47 25.76 -2.36
N TYR A 439 0.32 25.54 -1.31
CA TYR A 439 -0.20 25.19 0.01
C TYR A 439 -0.07 26.38 0.95
N GLU A 440 -1.19 26.85 1.45
CA GLU A 440 -1.23 27.85 2.50
C GLU A 440 -1.56 27.19 3.85
N LYS A 441 -0.76 27.51 4.86
CA LYS A 441 -1.04 27.10 6.23
C LYS A 441 -2.02 28.10 6.82
N VAL A 442 -3.21 27.64 7.21
CA VAL A 442 -4.17 28.50 7.92
C VAL A 442 -3.54 28.95 9.23
N ARG A 443 -3.20 30.23 9.32
CA ARG A 443 -2.93 30.93 10.58
C ARG A 443 -4.26 31.49 11.06
N ASP A 444 -4.60 31.21 12.31
CA ASP A 444 -5.90 31.50 12.93
C ASP A 444 -6.55 32.80 12.45
N LYS A 445 -7.74 32.68 11.85
CA LYS A 445 -8.80 33.67 12.01
C LYS A 445 -10.14 32.96 12.19
N PRO A 446 -10.89 33.23 13.28
CA PRO A 446 -12.27 32.79 13.40
C PRO A 446 -13.11 33.69 12.51
N VAL A 447 -13.53 33.22 11.34
CA VAL A 447 -14.57 33.91 10.58
C VAL A 447 -15.92 33.30 10.95
N GLN A 448 -16.78 34.17 11.45
CA GLN A 448 -18.10 33.87 12.01
C GLN A 448 -19.01 33.11 11.04
N MET A 449 -19.83 32.28 11.66
CA MET A 449 -20.89 31.46 11.10
C MET A 449 -21.90 32.21 10.22
N LYS A 450 -22.47 31.49 9.24
CA LYS A 450 -23.93 31.43 9.15
C LYS A 450 -24.38 30.02 9.56
N LEU A 451 -25.23 30.03 10.59
CA LEU A 451 -25.99 28.91 11.13
C LEU A 451 -26.70 28.13 10.02
N ASP A 452 -26.62 26.81 10.08
CA ASP A 452 -27.84 25.99 10.14
C ASP A 452 -27.62 24.85 11.15
N VAL A 453 -28.56 24.78 12.08
CA VAL A 453 -28.52 24.00 13.31
C VAL A 453 -29.09 22.62 13.03
N THR A 454 -28.26 21.58 13.14
CA THR A 454 -28.54 20.31 13.85
C THR A 454 -27.31 19.39 13.71
N ASN A 455 -26.66 19.09 14.83
CA ASN A 455 -25.54 18.13 15.07
C ASN A 455 -24.23 18.77 15.52
N LEU A 456 -24.24 19.33 16.74
CA LEU A 456 -23.05 19.72 17.49
C LEU A 456 -22.52 18.52 18.30
N SER A 457 -21.62 17.73 17.70
CA SER A 457 -20.63 16.96 18.47
C SER A 457 -19.46 16.53 17.59
N ARG A 458 -18.46 17.42 17.45
CA ARG A 458 -17.01 17.16 17.30
C ARG A 458 -16.34 18.45 16.82
N GLN A 459 -15.95 19.30 17.76
CA GLN A 459 -14.87 20.26 17.51
C GLN A 459 -13.60 19.44 17.29
N SER A 460 -13.17 19.32 16.04
CA SER A 460 -11.82 18.91 15.72
C SER A 460 -10.98 20.16 15.49
N ASP A 461 -10.07 20.45 16.41
CA ASP A 461 -8.94 21.37 16.20
C ASP A 461 -8.02 20.78 15.11
N THR A 462 -8.45 20.81 13.85
CA THR A 462 -7.59 20.46 12.74
C THR A 462 -6.84 21.71 12.30
N LYS A 463 -5.54 21.75 12.60
CA LYS A 463 -4.56 22.56 11.86
C LYS A 463 -4.61 22.16 10.38
N GLY A 464 -5.54 22.74 9.63
CA GLY A 464 -5.79 22.41 8.23
C GLY A 464 -4.80 23.14 7.32
N TRP A 465 -4.34 22.46 6.27
CA TRP A 465 -3.74 23.11 5.11
C TRP A 465 -4.84 23.40 4.09
N ILE A 466 -4.75 24.55 3.43
CA ILE A 466 -5.59 24.86 2.26
C ILE A 466 -4.70 24.73 1.03
N ALA A 467 -5.08 23.87 0.09
CA ALA A 467 -4.45 23.80 -1.22
C ALA A 467 -5.19 24.77 -2.15
N LYS A 468 -4.47 25.77 -2.65
CA LYS A 468 -4.95 26.74 -3.64
C LYS A 468 -4.45 26.30 -5.01
N SER A 469 -5.35 26.07 -5.94
CA SER A 469 -4.97 25.76 -7.31
C SER A 469 -5.40 26.84 -8.28
N THR A 470 -4.48 27.27 -9.13
CA THR A 470 -4.72 28.19 -10.24
C THR A 470 -4.43 27.45 -11.55
N ILE A 471 -5.39 27.45 -12.47
CA ILE A 471 -5.30 26.85 -13.80
C ILE A 471 -5.48 27.96 -14.83
N MET A 472 -4.46 28.18 -15.66
CA MET A 472 -4.49 29.12 -16.78
C MET A 472 -4.75 28.35 -18.07
N VAL A 473 -5.83 28.70 -18.77
CA VAL A 473 -6.20 28.15 -20.08
C VAL A 473 -5.99 29.21 -21.16
N VAL A 474 -5.18 28.90 -22.18
CA VAL A 474 -4.89 29.80 -23.31
C VAL A 474 -5.23 29.11 -24.63
N ASN A 475 -6.04 29.76 -25.47
CA ASN A 475 -6.38 29.21 -26.78
C ASN A 475 -5.44 29.73 -27.88
N TYR A 476 -4.52 28.90 -28.40
CA TYR A 476 -3.70 29.25 -29.56
C TYR A 476 -4.27 28.73 -30.90
N LYS A 477 -5.52 28.25 -30.95
CA LYS A 477 -6.17 27.90 -32.22
C LYS A 477 -6.72 29.14 -32.92
N SER A 478 -6.81 29.07 -34.25
CA SER A 478 -7.32 30.15 -35.11
C SER A 478 -8.83 30.40 -34.96
N LYS A 479 -9.58 29.45 -34.42
CA LYS A 479 -11.03 29.53 -34.18
C LYS A 479 -11.33 29.52 -32.68
N PRO A 480 -12.39 30.22 -32.23
CA PRO A 480 -12.89 30.08 -30.87
C PRO A 480 -13.19 28.62 -30.54
N GLN A 481 -12.80 28.19 -29.35
CA GLN A 481 -12.98 26.81 -28.89
C GLN A 481 -13.96 26.76 -27.73
N LYS A 482 -14.76 25.70 -27.69
CA LYS A 482 -15.68 25.38 -26.61
C LYS A 482 -15.43 23.96 -26.11
N PHE A 483 -15.27 23.79 -24.81
CA PHE A 483 -15.05 22.48 -24.21
C PHE A 483 -15.38 22.48 -22.72
N ASN A 484 -15.57 21.29 -22.15
CA ASN A 484 -15.73 21.15 -20.70
C ASN A 484 -14.38 20.79 -20.10
N LEU A 485 -14.02 21.44 -19.00
CA LEU A 485 -12.84 21.12 -18.19
C LEU A 485 -13.29 20.46 -16.89
N TYR A 486 -12.63 19.37 -16.51
CA TYR A 486 -12.82 18.65 -15.27
C TYR A 486 -11.52 18.71 -14.48
N ALA A 487 -11.59 19.01 -13.18
CA ALA A 487 -10.49 18.82 -12.25
C ALA A 487 -10.89 17.76 -11.21
N LEU A 488 -10.18 16.64 -11.18
CA LEU A 488 -10.35 15.61 -10.14
C LEU A 488 -9.66 16.07 -8.85
N PHE A 489 -10.29 15.75 -7.71
CA PHE A 489 -9.68 15.95 -6.40
C PHE A 489 -10.02 14.78 -5.46
N PRO A 490 -9.23 14.56 -4.39
CA PRO A 490 -9.46 13.45 -3.47
C PRO A 490 -10.81 13.56 -2.76
N LYS A 491 -11.55 12.44 -2.64
CA LYS A 491 -12.90 12.38 -1.99
C LYS A 491 -12.96 12.88 -0.54
N ASN A 492 -11.81 13.01 0.10
CA ASN A 492 -11.70 13.45 1.49
C ASN A 492 -11.52 14.98 1.61
N ALA A 493 -11.41 15.69 0.48
CA ALA A 493 -11.24 17.13 0.44
C ALA A 493 -12.58 17.85 0.38
N VAL A 494 -12.67 18.98 1.06
CA VAL A 494 -13.82 19.90 1.00
C VAL A 494 -13.48 21.03 0.04
N VAL A 495 -14.31 21.23 -0.98
CA VAL A 495 -14.13 22.33 -1.94
C VAL A 495 -14.50 23.65 -1.28
N GLY A 496 -13.57 24.60 -1.27
CA GLY A 496 -13.72 25.96 -0.77
C GLY A 496 -14.19 26.92 -1.86
N GLU A 497 -13.49 28.04 -2.02
CA GLU A 497 -13.81 29.02 -3.07
C GLU A 497 -13.47 28.48 -4.47
N VAL A 498 -14.35 28.72 -5.45
CA VAL A 498 -14.15 28.34 -6.86
C VAL A 498 -14.52 29.52 -7.76
N ARG A 499 -13.60 29.92 -8.65
CA ARG A 499 -13.79 31.00 -9.64
C ARG A 499 -13.23 30.55 -10.99
N PRO A 500 -13.90 30.76 -12.14
CA PRO A 500 -15.30 31.16 -12.31
C PRO A 500 -16.27 30.07 -11.79
N LYS A 501 -17.56 30.42 -11.66
CA LYS A 501 -18.59 29.51 -11.12
C LYS A 501 -18.58 28.16 -11.87
N PRO A 502 -18.42 27.03 -11.16
CA PRO A 502 -18.42 25.72 -11.79
C PRO A 502 -19.84 25.32 -12.24
N SER A 503 -19.92 24.49 -13.28
CA SER A 503 -21.20 23.95 -13.77
C SER A 503 -21.69 22.77 -12.94
N LYS A 504 -20.77 21.96 -12.37
CA LYS A 504 -21.09 20.86 -11.44
C LYS A 504 -19.94 20.69 -10.45
N VAL A 505 -20.26 20.49 -9.17
CA VAL A 505 -19.31 20.09 -8.12
C VAL A 505 -19.83 18.79 -7.54
N THR A 506 -19.02 17.74 -7.60
CA THR A 506 -19.30 16.44 -6.96
C THR A 506 -18.30 16.19 -5.84
N ASP A 507 -18.40 15.05 -5.16
CA ASP A 507 -17.42 14.64 -4.14
C ASP A 507 -16.04 14.30 -4.71
N SER A 508 -15.88 14.22 -6.04
CA SER A 508 -14.62 13.79 -6.68
C SER A 508 -14.13 14.68 -7.82
N TYR A 509 -14.96 15.56 -8.38
CA TYR A 509 -14.55 16.47 -9.46
C TYR A 509 -15.30 17.80 -9.47
N ILE A 510 -14.61 18.82 -10.00
CA ILE A 510 -15.20 20.11 -10.38
C ILE A 510 -15.27 20.17 -11.89
N LYS A 511 -16.42 20.60 -12.43
CA LYS A 511 -16.65 20.77 -13.87
C LYS A 511 -16.86 22.24 -14.21
N TRP A 512 -16.20 22.72 -15.26
CA TRP A 512 -16.46 24.01 -15.89
C TRP A 512 -16.88 23.83 -17.35
N ASN A 513 -17.85 24.62 -17.78
CA ASN A 513 -18.26 24.71 -19.18
C ASN A 513 -17.63 25.99 -19.76
N LEU A 514 -16.63 25.84 -20.64
CA LEU A 514 -15.99 26.97 -21.31
C LEU A 514 -16.69 27.17 -22.66
N GLU A 515 -17.59 28.15 -22.73
CA GLU A 515 -18.52 28.32 -23.86
C GLU A 515 -17.86 28.94 -25.10
N SER A 516 -16.94 29.88 -24.93
CA SER A 516 -16.16 30.47 -26.03
C SER A 516 -14.85 31.05 -25.53
N ILE A 517 -13.73 30.48 -25.96
CA ILE A 517 -12.39 31.05 -25.75
C ILE A 517 -11.89 31.60 -27.08
N ASP A 518 -11.82 32.92 -27.23
CA ASP A 518 -11.29 33.54 -28.44
C ASP A 518 -9.79 33.23 -28.64
N PRO A 519 -9.29 33.27 -29.89
CA PRO A 519 -7.87 33.10 -30.17
C PRO A 519 -7.00 34.07 -29.37
N THR A 520 -5.94 33.56 -28.74
CA THR A 520 -4.99 34.31 -27.89
C THR A 520 -5.58 34.79 -26.55
N ASN A 521 -6.86 34.54 -26.28
CA ASN A 521 -7.48 34.89 -25.01
C ASN A 521 -7.10 33.90 -23.89
N LYS A 522 -7.07 34.38 -22.65
CA LYS A 522 -6.70 33.62 -21.45
C LYS A 522 -7.87 33.55 -20.48
N ILE A 523 -8.06 32.39 -19.88
CA ILE A 523 -9.04 32.16 -18.82
C ILE A 523 -8.29 31.60 -17.61
N ASP A 524 -8.38 32.32 -16.49
CA ASP A 524 -7.85 31.85 -15.22
C ASP A 524 -8.97 31.22 -14.39
N ILE A 525 -8.74 29.99 -13.98
CA ILE A 525 -9.62 29.20 -13.11
C ILE A 525 -8.88 29.01 -11.79
N PHE A 526 -9.58 29.19 -10.69
CA PHE A 526 -9.08 29.13 -9.33
C PHE A 526 -10.01 28.26 -8.50
N PHE A 527 -9.45 27.37 -7.69
CA PHE A 527 -10.21 26.68 -6.67
C PHE A 527 -9.38 26.35 -5.42
N GLU A 528 -10.06 26.27 -4.28
CA GLU A 528 -9.45 25.91 -3.00
C GLU A 528 -9.95 24.55 -2.51
N LEU A 529 -9.06 23.77 -1.90
CA LEU A 529 -9.38 22.51 -1.24
C LEU A 529 -8.93 22.56 0.22
N ALA A 530 -9.86 22.29 1.13
CA ALA A 530 -9.63 22.18 2.57
C ALA A 530 -9.72 20.71 3.03
N GLY A 531 -9.16 20.41 4.21
CA GLY A 531 -9.19 19.05 4.80
C GLY A 531 -8.08 18.11 4.32
N LEU A 532 -7.20 18.58 3.44
CA LEU A 532 -6.01 17.87 3.00
C LEU A 532 -4.80 18.24 3.86
N ASN A 533 -3.87 17.30 4.05
CA ASN A 533 -2.57 17.63 4.63
C ASN A 533 -1.60 18.06 3.52
N LYS A 534 -0.53 18.78 3.91
CA LYS A 534 0.51 19.20 2.96
C LYS A 534 1.03 18.01 2.16
N GLY A 535 0.78 18.03 0.86
CA GLY A 535 1.25 17.02 -0.07
C GLY A 535 0.27 15.88 -0.39
N ASP A 536 -0.98 15.95 0.07
CA ASP A 536 -2.00 14.97 -0.37
C ASP A 536 -2.49 15.29 -1.81
N PHE A 537 -2.24 16.50 -2.33
CA PHE A 537 -2.63 17.01 -3.66
C PHE A 537 -1.51 17.87 -4.29
N ASP A 538 -0.65 17.26 -5.12
CA ASP A 538 0.53 17.95 -5.67
C ASP A 538 0.35 18.44 -7.12
N GLU A 539 -0.57 17.81 -7.88
CA GLU A 539 -0.87 18.16 -9.28
C GLU A 539 -2.39 18.08 -9.51
N ASN A 540 -2.89 18.85 -10.47
CA ASN A 540 -4.27 18.72 -10.91
C ASN A 540 -4.40 17.63 -11.98
N ASP A 541 -5.24 16.65 -11.67
CA ASP A 541 -5.72 15.68 -12.65
C ASP A 541 -6.83 16.35 -13.50
N LEU A 542 -6.39 17.07 -14.55
CA LEU A 542 -7.24 17.81 -15.47
C LEU A 542 -7.68 16.96 -16.66
N TYR A 543 -8.97 17.04 -17.00
CA TYR A 543 -9.53 16.38 -18.17
C TYR A 543 -10.42 17.30 -18.99
N VAL A 544 -10.49 17.03 -20.28
CA VAL A 544 -11.30 17.77 -21.25
C VAL A 544 -12.30 16.88 -21.95
N GLN A 545 -13.47 17.44 -22.25
CA GLN A 545 -14.53 16.81 -23.03
C GLN A 545 -15.03 17.79 -24.10
N ASN A 546 -15.54 17.26 -25.23
CA ASN A 546 -16.00 18.02 -26.40
C ASN A 546 -14.90 18.73 -27.21
N ILE A 547 -13.65 18.32 -27.02
CA ILE A 547 -12.51 18.72 -27.85
C ILE A 547 -11.58 17.54 -28.07
N ASN A 548 -10.87 17.52 -29.20
CA ASN A 548 -9.87 16.48 -29.44
C ASN A 548 -8.69 16.69 -28.48
N PRO A 549 -8.37 15.71 -27.61
CA PRO A 549 -7.26 15.79 -26.65
C PRO A 549 -5.89 15.96 -27.31
N SER A 550 -5.76 15.62 -28.60
CA SER A 550 -4.55 15.89 -29.37
C SER A 550 -4.26 17.38 -29.54
N TYR A 551 -5.27 18.24 -29.42
CA TYR A 551 -5.12 19.70 -29.49
C TYR A 551 -4.99 20.36 -28.12
N VAL A 552 -5.15 19.63 -27.03
CA VAL A 552 -5.03 20.17 -25.67
C VAL A 552 -3.74 19.69 -25.03
N ILE A 553 -3.04 20.59 -24.37
CA ILE A 553 -1.81 20.34 -23.63
C ILE A 553 -2.05 20.70 -22.18
N GLY A 554 -1.78 19.77 -21.27
CA GLY A 554 -2.01 19.94 -19.83
C GLY A 554 -3.20 19.14 -19.28
N ALA A 555 -4.14 18.71 -20.13
CA ALA A 555 -5.31 17.92 -19.73
C ALA A 555 -5.54 16.70 -20.64
N ASP A 556 -6.11 15.63 -20.06
CA ASP A 556 -6.38 14.35 -20.73
C ASP A 556 -7.84 14.23 -21.19
N LYS A 557 -8.17 13.18 -21.96
CA LYS A 557 -9.56 12.95 -22.39
C LYS A 557 -10.41 12.49 -21.21
N TRP A 558 -11.56 13.12 -20.99
CA TRP A 558 -12.54 12.57 -20.05
C TRP A 558 -13.18 11.29 -20.64
N GLU A 559 -13.02 10.15 -19.98
CA GLU A 559 -13.54 8.85 -20.44
C GLU A 559 -14.94 8.51 -19.92
N GLY A 560 -15.52 9.29 -18.99
CA GLY A 560 -16.89 9.10 -18.50
C GLY A 560 -17.04 9.18 -16.98
N GLU A 561 -18.27 8.99 -16.48
CA GLU A 561 -18.59 8.79 -15.06
C GLU A 561 -18.42 7.31 -14.65
#